data_AF-A0A6M3INQ6-F1
#
_entry.id   AF-A0A6M3INQ6-F1
#
_cell.length_a   1.000
_cell.length_b   1.000
_cell.length_c   1.000
_cell.angle_alpha   90.00
_cell.angle_beta   90.00
_cell.angle_gamma   90.00
#
_symmetry.space_group_name_H-M   'P 1'
#
loop_
_entity.id
_entity.type
_entity.pdbx_description
1 polymer ?
#
loop_
_entity_poly.entity_id
_entity_poly.type
_entity_poly.pdbx_seq_one_letter_code
_entity_poly.pdbx_strand_id
1 'polypeptide(L)'
;MNIGSGDVVDRLSIIMLKMERAEKPQKEYEAFREAFQELKFKYPQFDWDLFLDLAHRTNGIVWDSESAIRTAQLDNDLVEAGKRAILIRKVNGVRVGIKNLINSLTGDGFTEIKHTDHLSR
;
A
#
# COMPACT_ATOMS: atom_id res chain seq x y z
N MET A 1 15.00 -12.63 3.45
CA MET A 1 13.66 -12.76 2.84
C MET A 1 13.78 -12.31 1.38
N ASN A 2 13.37 -13.10 0.37
CA ASN A 2 13.44 -12.64 -1.03
C ASN A 2 12.13 -11.95 -1.39
N ILE A 3 11.99 -10.69 -0.97
CA ILE A 3 10.84 -9.81 -1.19
C ILE A 3 11.39 -8.51 -1.77
N GLY A 4 10.71 -7.96 -2.77
CA GLY A 4 11.15 -6.72 -3.42
C GLY A 4 11.12 -5.52 -2.47
N SER A 5 12.02 -4.57 -2.70
CA SER A 5 12.16 -3.37 -1.86
C SER A 5 10.84 -2.61 -1.67
N GLY A 6 10.03 -2.48 -2.73
CA GLY A 6 8.72 -1.85 -2.68
C GLY A 6 7.67 -2.66 -1.91
N ASP A 7 7.74 -4.00 -1.95
CA ASP A 7 6.84 -4.86 -1.16
C ASP A 7 7.15 -4.77 0.34
N VAL A 8 8.42 -4.57 0.72
CA VAL A 8 8.81 -4.32 2.11
C VAL A 8 8.16 -3.04 2.62
N VAL A 9 8.28 -1.94 1.87
CA VAL A 9 7.70 -0.63 2.25
C VAL A 9 6.17 -0.72 2.34
N ASP A 10 5.53 -1.32 1.34
CA ASP A 10 4.08 -1.47 1.30
C ASP A 10 3.57 -2.32 2.48
N ARG A 11 4.17 -3.48 2.75
CA ARG A 11 3.76 -4.33 3.89
C ARG A 11 4.01 -3.66 5.23
N LEU A 12 5.17 -3.03 5.42
CA LEU A 12 5.45 -2.31 6.66
C LEU A 12 4.39 -1.25 6.93
N SER A 13 4.01 -0.48 5.90
CA SER A 13 2.99 0.56 6.04
C SER A 13 1.60 0.01 6.41
N ILE A 14 1.22 -1.17 5.89
CA ILE A 14 -0.03 -1.84 6.26
C ILE A 14 0.02 -2.33 7.72
N ILE A 15 1.16 -2.89 8.14
CA ILE A 15 1.35 -3.36 9.51
C ILE A 15 1.27 -2.20 10.50
N MET A 16 1.83 -1.04 10.16
CA MET A 16 1.71 0.19 10.95
C MET A 16 0.23 0.60 11.13
N LEU A 17 -0.55 0.65 10.04
CA LEU A 17 -1.99 0.95 10.10
C LEU A 17 -2.75 -0.03 11.00
N LYS A 18 -2.42 -1.32 10.95
CA LYS A 18 -3.01 -2.35 11.82
C LYS A 18 -2.70 -2.07 13.30
N MET A 19 -1.45 -1.73 13.61
CA MET A 19 -1.03 -1.38 14.97
C MET A 19 -1.76 -0.14 15.50
N GLU A 20 -1.94 0.88 14.66
CA GLU A 20 -2.71 2.09 15.01
C GLU A 20 -4.17 1.77 15.37
N ARG A 21 -4.76 0.74 14.76
CA ARG A 21 -6.14 0.30 15.01
C ARG A 21 -6.27 -0.82 16.05
N ALA A 22 -5.27 -0.95 16.92
CA ALA A 22 -5.21 -1.88 18.05
C ALA A 22 -5.09 -3.38 17.68
N GLU A 23 -4.79 -3.73 16.43
CA GLU A 23 -4.25 -5.05 16.11
C GLU A 23 -2.80 -5.14 16.59
N LYS A 24 -2.32 -6.33 16.97
CA LYS A 24 -0.96 -6.51 17.51
C LYS A 24 -0.12 -7.53 16.72
N PRO A 25 0.15 -7.30 15.42
CA PRO A 25 1.03 -8.15 14.61
C PRO A 25 2.51 -7.94 14.94
N GLN A 26 2.91 -7.98 16.22
CA GLN A 26 4.22 -7.54 16.71
C GLN A 26 5.41 -8.21 16.01
N LYS A 27 5.35 -9.54 15.82
CA LYS A 27 6.41 -10.30 15.14
C LYS A 27 6.57 -9.89 13.67
N GLU A 28 5.46 -9.61 13.00
CA GLU A 28 5.46 -9.17 11.60
C GLU A 28 6.04 -7.76 11.50
N TYR A 29 5.64 -6.86 12.40
CA TYR A 29 6.19 -5.51 12.49
C TYR A 29 7.70 -5.51 12.68
N GLU A 30 8.21 -6.29 13.63
CA GLU A 30 9.65 -6.39 13.89
C GLU A 30 10.42 -6.86 12.65
N ALA A 31 9.94 -7.93 11.99
CA ALA A 31 10.58 -8.47 10.79
C ALA A 31 10.60 -7.47 9.62
N PHE A 32 9.48 -6.77 9.35
CA PHE A 32 9.43 -5.79 8.27
C PHE A 32 10.15 -4.48 8.61
N ARG A 33 10.21 -4.11 9.89
CA ARG A 33 11.01 -2.97 10.36
C ARG A 33 12.49 -3.25 10.16
N GLU A 34 12.96 -4.44 10.48
CA GLU A 34 14.35 -4.86 10.26
C GLU A 34 14.70 -4.81 8.76
N ALA A 35 13.88 -5.43 7.91
CA ALA A 35 14.05 -5.38 6.45
C ALA A 35 14.07 -3.93 5.91
N PHE A 36 13.25 -3.05 6.47
CA PHE A 36 13.25 -1.63 6.09
C PHE A 36 14.53 -0.90 6.53
N GLN A 37 15.12 -1.22 7.68
CA GLN A 37 16.42 -0.69 8.06
C GLN A 37 17.54 -1.19 7.14
N GLU A 38 17.48 -2.46 6.72
CA GLU A 38 18.42 -3.00 5.73
C GLU A 38 18.32 -2.26 4.39
N LEU A 39 17.10 -1.90 3.94
CA LEU A 39 16.91 -1.08 2.74
C LEU A 39 17.53 0.32 2.86
N LYS A 40 17.31 0.99 4.00
CA LYS A 40 17.93 2.28 4.30
C LYS A 40 19.45 2.21 4.25
N PHE A 41 20.03 1.15 4.80
CA PHE A 41 21.47 0.94 4.78
C PHE A 41 22.00 0.63 3.37
N LYS A 42 21.30 -0.21 2.61
CA LYS A 42 21.70 -0.63 1.26
C LYS A 42 21.59 0.48 0.23
N TYR A 43 20.61 1.37 0.38
CA TYR A 43 20.32 2.46 -0.56
C TYR A 43 20.16 3.80 0.17
N PRO A 44 21.23 4.33 0.78
CA PRO A 44 21.15 5.53 1.63
C PRO A 44 20.83 6.81 0.85
N GLN A 45 20.91 6.79 -0.48
CA GLN A 45 20.62 7.94 -1.35
C GLN A 45 19.13 8.29 -1.46
N PHE A 46 18.23 7.44 -0.96
CA PHE A 46 16.78 7.63 -1.08
C PHE A 46 16.16 8.05 0.25
N ASP A 47 15.12 8.89 0.16
CA ASP A 47 14.30 9.26 1.31
C ASP A 47 13.25 8.17 1.59
N TRP A 48 13.69 7.17 2.34
CA TRP A 48 12.85 6.03 2.71
C TRP A 48 11.71 6.39 3.64
N ASP A 49 11.86 7.42 4.47
CA ASP A 49 10.81 7.87 5.38
C ASP A 49 9.68 8.54 4.59
N LEU A 50 10.01 9.32 3.54
CA LEU A 50 9.02 9.82 2.60
C LEU A 50 8.29 8.70 1.86
N PHE A 51 9.00 7.67 1.37
CA PHE A 51 8.36 6.53 0.72
C PHE A 51 7.41 5.78 1.66
N LEU A 52 7.82 5.58 2.92
CA LEU A 52 7.00 4.93 3.92
C LEU A 52 5.76 5.76 4.27
N ASP A 53 5.89 7.07 4.45
CA ASP A 53 4.76 7.97 4.71
C ASP A 53 3.75 7.97 3.54
N LEU A 54 4.24 8.05 2.30
CA LEU A 54 3.40 7.97 1.11
C LEU A 54 2.64 6.63 1.02
N ALA A 55 3.33 5.51 1.27
CA ALA A 55 2.69 4.19 1.30
C ALA A 55 1.66 4.10 2.42
N HIS A 56 1.98 4.60 3.62
CA HIS A 56 1.11 4.60 4.79
C HIS A 56 -0.18 5.38 4.54
N ARG A 57 -0.08 6.62 4.04
CA ARG A 57 -1.24 7.45 3.70
C ARG A 57 -2.09 6.81 2.61
N THR A 58 -1.46 6.28 1.57
CA THR A 58 -2.18 5.63 0.47
C THR A 58 -2.96 4.42 0.96
N ASN A 59 -2.33 3.56 1.77
CA ASN A 59 -2.98 2.40 2.37
C ASN A 59 -4.10 2.80 3.35
N GLY A 60 -3.92 3.90 4.09
CA GLY A 60 -4.96 4.45 4.97
C GLY A 60 -6.21 4.86 4.19
N ILE A 61 -6.05 5.56 3.06
CA ILE A 61 -7.17 5.95 2.19
C ILE A 61 -7.91 4.72 1.64
N VAL A 62 -7.18 3.69 1.20
CA VAL A 62 -7.81 2.42 0.74
C VAL A 62 -8.64 1.80 1.85
N TRP A 63 -8.05 1.66 3.03
CA TRP A 63 -8.71 1.04 4.18
C TRP A 63 -9.97 1.79 4.61
N ASP A 64 -9.90 3.11 4.71
CA ASP A 64 -11.05 3.94 5.07
C ASP A 64 -12.15 3.85 4.01
N SER A 65 -11.76 3.88 2.73
CA SER A 65 -12.70 3.72 1.62
C SER A 65 -13.38 2.34 1.62
N GLU A 66 -12.66 1.27 1.96
CA GLU A 66 -13.23 -0.08 2.09
C GLU A 66 -14.21 -0.17 3.27
N SER A 67 -13.85 0.42 4.41
CA SER A 67 -14.74 0.50 5.57
C SER A 67 -16.02 1.26 5.24
N ALA A 68 -15.86 2.38 4.53
CA ALA A 68 -16.91 3.23 4.03
C ALA A 68 -17.84 2.49 3.03
N ILE A 69 -17.32 1.61 2.16
CA ILE A 69 -18.17 0.77 1.30
C ILE A 69 -18.98 -0.23 2.11
N ARG A 70 -18.36 -0.91 3.08
CA ARG A 70 -19.06 -1.87 3.94
C ARG A 70 -20.26 -1.23 4.64
N THR A 71 -20.08 -0.01 5.16
CA THR A 71 -21.19 0.75 5.76
C THR A 71 -22.27 1.13 4.73
N ALA A 72 -21.89 1.68 3.57
CA ALA A 72 -22.86 2.08 2.54
C ALA A 72 -23.71 0.92 2.02
N GLN A 73 -23.13 -0.29 1.93
CA GLN A 73 -23.87 -1.51 1.59
C GLN A 73 -24.88 -1.90 2.67
N LEU A 74 -24.54 -1.73 3.95
CA LEU A 74 -25.48 -1.96 5.05
C LEU A 74 -26.65 -0.94 5.02
N ASP A 75 -26.36 0.29 4.59
CA ASP A 75 -27.36 1.36 4.44
C ASP A 75 -28.12 1.31 3.09
N ASN A 76 -27.87 0.30 2.24
CA ASN A 76 -28.45 0.14 0.89
C ASN A 76 -28.20 1.31 -0.09
N ASP A 77 -27.16 2.13 0.11
CA ASP A 77 -26.77 3.20 -0.82
C ASP A 77 -25.78 2.70 -1.88
N LEU A 78 -26.33 2.20 -2.99
CA LEU A 78 -25.56 1.65 -4.11
C LEU A 78 -24.77 2.71 -4.89
N VAL A 79 -25.24 3.95 -4.93
CA VAL A 79 -24.57 5.03 -5.68
C VAL A 79 -23.29 5.44 -4.97
N GLU A 80 -23.34 5.61 -3.66
CA GLU A 80 -22.16 5.94 -2.86
C GLU A 80 -21.17 4.77 -2.82
N ALA A 81 -21.65 3.53 -2.74
CA ALA A 81 -20.81 2.35 -2.87
C ALA A 81 -20.06 2.32 -4.21
N GLY A 82 -20.73 2.65 -5.32
CA GLY A 82 -20.12 2.73 -6.65
C GLY A 82 -19.02 3.80 -6.77
N LYS A 83 -19.27 5.01 -6.24
CA LYS A 83 -18.27 6.10 -6.22
C LYS A 83 -17.02 5.71 -5.44
N ARG A 84 -17.21 5.09 -4.27
CA ARG A 84 -16.10 4.61 -3.42
C ARG A 84 -15.32 3.47 -4.08
N ALA A 85 -15.98 2.55 -4.78
CA ALA A 85 -15.30 1.49 -5.51
C ALA A 85 -14.36 2.05 -6.60
N ILE A 86 -14.78 3.10 -7.31
CA ILE A 86 -13.93 3.80 -8.29
C ILE A 86 -12.74 4.47 -7.61
N LEU A 87 -12.97 5.11 -6.44
CA LEU A 87 -11.88 5.72 -5.66
C LEU A 87 -10.85 4.69 -5.23
N ILE A 88 -11.28 3.56 -4.63
CA ILE A 88 -10.39 2.46 -4.23
C ILE A 88 -9.56 1.99 -5.41
N ARG A 89 -10.17 1.80 -6.59
CA ARG A 89 -9.43 1.38 -7.80
C ARG A 89 -8.33 2.38 -8.17
N LYS A 90 -8.61 3.68 -8.11
CA LYS A 90 -7.62 4.74 -8.41
C LYS A 90 -6.48 4.75 -7.39
N VAL A 91 -6.82 4.71 -6.10
CA VAL A 91 -5.82 4.75 -5.01
C VAL A 91 -4.96 3.47 -5.01
N ASN A 92 -5.54 2.31 -5.29
CA ASN A 92 -4.78 1.07 -5.51
C ASN A 92 -3.86 1.14 -6.74
N GLY A 93 -4.17 1.99 -7.72
CA GLY A 93 -3.25 2.32 -8.81
C GLY A 93 -2.03 3.08 -8.30
N VAL A 94 -2.25 4.11 -7.48
CA VAL A 94 -1.18 4.91 -6.84
C VAL A 94 -0.28 4.04 -5.96
N ARG A 95 -0.87 3.18 -5.11
CA ARG A 95 -0.13 2.23 -4.26
C ARG A 95 0.84 1.36 -5.08
N VAL A 96 0.36 0.79 -6.18
CA VAL A 96 1.21 -0.03 -7.08
C VAL A 96 2.25 0.82 -7.80
N GLY A 97 1.91 2.05 -8.18
CA GLY A 97 2.87 3.00 -8.74
C GLY A 97 4.04 3.31 -7.80
N ILE A 98 3.76 3.56 -6.51
CA ILE A 98 4.78 3.77 -5.48
C ILE A 98 5.68 2.54 -5.37
N LYS A 99 5.08 1.35 -5.29
CA LYS A 99 5.81 0.10 -5.20
C LYS A 99 6.75 -0.14 -6.39
N ASN A 100 6.23 0.05 -7.60
CA ASN A 100 7.01 -0.10 -8.84
C ASN A 100 8.12 0.94 -8.94
N LEU A 101 7.88 2.18 -8.51
CA LEU A 101 8.91 3.21 -8.46
C LEU A 101 10.06 2.78 -7.55
N ILE A 102 9.76 2.30 -6.34
CA ILE A 102 10.78 1.81 -5.41
C ILE A 102 11.57 0.65 -6.05
N ASN A 103 10.87 -0.35 -6.60
CA ASN A 103 11.52 -1.50 -7.24
C ASN A 103 12.42 -1.08 -8.43
N SER A 104 11.99 -0.10 -9.21
CA SER A 104 12.77 0.45 -10.32
C SER A 104 14.00 1.22 -9.84
N LEU A 105 13.90 1.95 -8.72
CA LEU A 105 15.01 2.74 -8.16
C LEU A 105 16.08 1.85 -7.52
N THR A 106 15.66 0.73 -6.91
CA THR A 106 16.57 -0.21 -6.25
C THR A 106 17.09 -1.29 -7.19
N GLY A 107 16.47 -1.46 -8.37
CA GLY A 107 16.75 -2.58 -9.27
C GLY A 107 16.38 -3.94 -8.65
N ASP A 108 15.46 -3.94 -7.67
CA ASP A 108 15.13 -5.08 -6.83
C ASP A 108 13.61 -5.27 -6.73
N GLY A 109 13.15 -6.49 -6.91
CA GLY A 109 11.72 -6.84 -6.95
C GLY A 109 11.12 -6.90 -8.36
N PHE A 110 9.82 -7.19 -8.42
CA PHE A 110 9.07 -7.32 -9.67
C PHE A 110 8.30 -6.03 -9.99
N THR A 111 8.27 -5.62 -11.25
CA THR A 111 7.43 -4.50 -11.70
C THR A 111 6.04 -5.03 -12.01
N GLU A 112 5.03 -4.62 -11.26
CA GLU A 112 3.65 -4.99 -11.52
C GLU A 112 3.08 -4.17 -12.68
N ILE A 113 2.80 -4.84 -13.79
CA ILE A 113 2.05 -4.24 -14.90
C ILE A 113 0.56 -4.47 -14.65
N LYS A 114 -0.17 -3.42 -14.30
CA LYS A 114 -1.65 -3.48 -14.29
C LYS A 114 -2.15 -3.25 -15.72
N HIS A 115 -2.79 -4.26 -16.31
CA HIS A 115 -3.57 -4.06 -17.54
C HIS A 115 -4.77 -3.15 -17.23
N THR A 116 -4.70 -1.91 -17.68
CA THR A 116 -5.83 -0.97 -17.74
C THR A 116 -6.62 -1.23 -19.02
N ASP A 117 -7.35 -2.35 -19.13
CA ASP A 117 -8.23 -2.52 -20.30
C ASP A 117 -9.40 -3.47 -20.06
N HIS A 118 -10.37 -3.02 -19.25
CA HIS A 118 -11.72 -3.62 -19.22
C HIS A 118 -12.84 -2.56 -19.27
N LEU A 119 -12.52 -1.30 -19.60
CA LEU A 119 -13.53 -0.23 -19.80
C LEU A 119 -13.51 0.35 -21.22
N SER A 120 -12.79 -0.30 -22.14
CA SER A 120 -12.87 -0.04 -23.57
C SER A 120 -14.01 -0.86 -24.16
N ARG A 121 -15.26 -0.43 -23.96
CA ARG A 121 -16.43 -0.70 -24.81
C ARG A 121 -17.65 0.10 -24.35
#